data_AF-A0A356NV41-F1
#
_entry.id   AF-A0A356NV41-F1
#
_cell.length_a   1.000
_cell.length_b   1.000
_cell.length_c   1.000
_cell.angle_alpha   90.00
_cell.angle_beta   90.00
_cell.angle_gamma   90.00
#
_symmetry.space_group_name_H-M   'P 1'
#
loop_
_entity.id
_entity.type
_entity.pdbx_description
1 polymer ?
#
loop_
_entity_poly.entity_id
_entity_poly.type
_entity_poly.pdbx_seq_one_letter_code
_entity_poly.pdbx_strand_id
1 'polypeptide(L)'
;MAQLPLDLQFISAADRDDFIIGESNRLATSWIDRWPDWPGQYRILNLVGSAASGKSHLAAIWRARSGATYLSSLARGAETGDGQD
;
A
#
# COMPACT_ATOMS: atom_id res chain seq x y z
N MET A 1 -41.95 8.39 -1.97
CA MET A 1 -40.52 8.75 -1.91
C MET A 1 -39.77 7.77 -2.79
N ALA A 2 -39.12 8.25 -3.85
CA ALA A 2 -38.33 7.42 -4.76
C ALA A 2 -36.85 7.78 -4.59
N GLN A 3 -35.98 6.77 -4.56
CA GLN A 3 -34.53 6.95 -4.46
C GLN A 3 -33.98 7.49 -5.78
N LEU A 4 -33.14 8.51 -5.72
CA LEU A 4 -32.40 9.02 -6.88
C LEU A 4 -31.16 8.14 -7.08
N PRO A 5 -30.94 7.59 -8.29
CA PRO A 5 -29.70 6.88 -8.60
C PRO A 5 -28.57 7.91 -8.63
N LEU A 6 -27.64 7.80 -7.68
CA LEU A 6 -26.39 8.55 -7.66
C LEU A 6 -25.33 7.72 -8.39
N ASP A 7 -24.83 8.24 -9.51
CA ASP A 7 -23.68 7.67 -10.20
C ASP A 7 -22.40 8.02 -9.43
N LEU A 8 -22.14 7.27 -8.36
CA LEU A 8 -20.91 7.38 -7.57
C LEU A 8 -19.82 6.58 -8.26
N GLN A 9 -19.19 7.18 -9.26
CA GLN A 9 -18.04 6.60 -9.92
C GLN A 9 -16.91 6.40 -8.91
N PHE A 10 -16.43 5.16 -8.77
CA PHE A 10 -15.25 4.88 -7.96
C PHE A 10 -14.01 5.35 -8.73
N ILE A 11 -13.61 6.59 -8.49
CA ILE A 11 -12.34 7.11 -8.97
C ILE A 11 -11.26 6.50 -8.08
N SER A 12 -10.41 5.64 -8.66
CA SER A 12 -9.22 5.12 -7.97
C SER A 12 -8.24 6.27 -7.78
N ALA A 13 -8.33 6.94 -6.64
CA ALA A 13 -7.34 7.88 -6.12
C ALA A 13 -6.05 7.13 -5.76
N ALA A 14 -5.32 6.68 -6.79
CA ALA A 14 -4.02 6.05 -6.64
C ALA A 14 -2.88 7.05 -6.89
N ASP A 15 -3.22 8.28 -7.29
CA ASP A 15 -2.24 9.33 -7.51
C ASP A 15 -1.85 9.99 -6.19
N ARG A 16 -0.60 10.44 -6.13
CA ARG A 16 -0.01 11.10 -4.96
C ARG A 16 -0.73 12.41 -4.61
N ASP A 17 -1.35 13.05 -5.59
CA ASP A 17 -2.07 14.32 -5.44
C ASP A 17 -3.45 14.15 -4.79
N ASP A 18 -4.00 12.92 -4.76
CA ASP A 18 -5.28 12.61 -4.13
C ASP A 18 -5.17 12.29 -2.62
N PHE A 19 -3.95 12.26 -2.08
CA PHE A 19 -3.71 11.94 -0.67
C PHE A 19 -3.56 13.21 0.19
N ILE A 20 -4.55 13.44 1.07
CA ILE A 20 -4.54 14.59 1.98
C ILE A 20 -3.43 14.42 3.02
N ILE A 21 -2.42 15.29 2.95
CA ILE A 21 -1.29 15.29 3.89
C ILE A 21 -1.63 16.15 5.11
N GLY A 22 -1.57 15.53 6.28
CA GLY A 22 -1.67 16.20 7.57
C GLY A 22 -0.47 15.88 8.44
N GLU A 23 -0.42 16.46 9.65
CA GLU A 23 0.63 16.17 10.63
C GLU A 23 0.74 14.66 10.91
N SER A 24 -0.39 13.97 11.01
CA SER A 24 -0.48 12.55 11.38
C SER A 24 0.11 11.58 10.34
N ASN A 25 0.23 11.98 9.07
CA ASN A 25 0.68 11.10 7.98
C ASN A 25 1.88 11.65 7.20
N ARG A 26 2.39 12.84 7.58
CA ARG A 26 3.51 13.50 6.92
C ARG A 26 4.77 12.63 6.85
N LEU A 27 5.11 11.96 7.95
CA LEU A 27 6.28 11.08 8.00
C LEU A 27 6.12 9.87 7.07
N ALA A 28 4.97 9.21 7.08
CA ALA A 28 4.72 8.08 6.20
C ALA A 28 4.78 8.50 4.73
N THR A 29 4.18 9.64 4.40
CA THR A 29 4.15 10.20 3.05
C THR A 29 5.56 10.56 2.55
N SER A 30 6.39 11.20 3.39
CA SER A 30 7.77 11.56 2.99
C SER A 30 8.64 10.33 2.70
N TRP A 31 8.41 9.22 3.40
CA TRP A 31 9.06 7.95 3.09
C TRP A 31 8.62 7.39 1.75
N ILE A 32 7.32 7.42 1.44
CA ILE A 32 6.83 7.02 0.11
C ILE A 32 7.45 7.90 -0.99
N ASP A 33 7.55 9.20 -0.74
CA ASP A 33 8.13 10.16 -1.68
C ASP A 33 9.62 9.95 -1.96
N ARG A 34 10.36 9.37 -0.99
CA ARG A 34 11.79 9.09 -1.13
C ARG A 34 12.11 7.92 -2.06
N TRP A 35 11.15 7.10 -2.47
CA TRP A 35 11.43 6.02 -3.44
C TRP A 35 12.00 6.63 -4.75
N PRO A 36 13.11 6.10 -5.31
CA PRO A 36 13.79 4.83 -5.01
C PRO A 36 14.97 4.90 -4.01
N ASP A 37 15.20 6.05 -3.38
CA ASP A 37 16.36 6.34 -2.53
C ASP A 37 16.20 5.89 -1.06
N TRP A 38 15.48 4.78 -0.84
CA TRP A 38 15.38 4.19 0.49
C TRP A 38 16.74 3.66 0.95
N PRO A 39 17.14 3.90 2.21
CA PRO A 39 18.43 3.48 2.74
C PRO A 39 18.46 1.97 3.00
N GLY A 40 19.67 1.42 3.10
CA GLY A 40 19.91 0.01 3.42
C GLY A 40 20.25 -0.85 2.20
N GLN A 41 20.77 -2.05 2.47
CA GLN A 41 21.13 -3.03 1.44
C GLN A 41 19.89 -3.55 0.69
N TYR A 42 18.74 -3.61 1.38
CA TYR A 42 17.45 -3.99 0.83
C TYR A 42 16.45 -2.85 1.03
N ARG A 43 15.73 -2.47 -0.04
CA ARG A 43 14.74 -1.38 -0.02
C ARG A 43 13.42 -1.87 0.56
N ILE A 44 13.29 -1.85 1.88
CA ILE A 44 12.09 -2.30 2.60
C ILE A 44 11.53 -1.15 3.44
N LEU A 45 10.22 -0.92 3.35
CA LEU A 45 9.48 0.04 4.17
C LEU A 45 8.29 -0.65 4.84
N ASN A 46 8.19 -0.53 6.16
CA ASN A 46 7.05 -1.02 6.93
C ASN A 46 6.15 0.15 7.35
N LEU A 47 4.89 0.14 6.93
CA LEU A 47 3.88 1.10 7.38
C LEU A 47 3.01 0.48 8.48
N VAL A 48 3.07 1.06 9.69
CA VAL A 48 2.31 0.59 10.86
C VAL A 48 1.38 1.68 11.35
N GLY A 49 0.15 1.32 11.72
CA GLY A 49 -0.87 2.24 12.18
C GLY A 49 -2.23 1.57 12.32
N SER A 50 -3.16 2.23 13.00
CA SER A 50 -4.52 1.73 13.24
C SER A 50 -5.29 1.45 11.94
N ALA A 51 -6.39 0.67 12.04
CA ALA A 51 -7.30 0.51 10.92
C ALA A 51 -7.76 1.88 10.38
N ALA A 52 -7.96 1.99 9.07
CA ALA A 52 -8.34 3.22 8.37
C ALA A 52 -7.31 4.39 8.41
N SER A 53 -6.06 4.16 8.84
CA SER A 53 -5.02 5.20 8.85
C SER A 53 -4.36 5.52 7.49
N GLY A 54 -4.89 5.00 6.37
CA GLY A 54 -4.36 5.26 5.02
C GLY A 54 -3.19 4.37 4.54
N LYS A 55 -2.79 3.33 5.28
CA LYS A 55 -1.66 2.44 4.89
C LYS A 55 -1.83 1.82 3.49
N SER A 56 -3.01 1.28 3.19
CA SER A 56 -3.29 0.66 1.88
C SER A 56 -3.28 1.67 0.75
N HIS A 57 -3.70 2.90 1.02
CA HIS A 57 -3.66 4.00 0.05
C HIS A 57 -2.20 4.40 -0.24
N LEU A 58 -1.38 4.61 0.80
CA LEU A 58 0.05 4.91 0.64
C LEU A 58 0.80 3.81 -0.12
N ALA A 59 0.47 2.53 0.14
CA ALA A 59 1.03 1.41 -0.60
C ALA A 59 0.59 1.41 -2.09
N ALA A 60 -0.65 1.81 -2.39
CA ALA A 60 -1.14 1.95 -3.76
C ALA A 60 -0.42 3.07 -4.53
N ILE A 61 -0.18 4.23 -3.90
CA ILE A 61 0.61 5.33 -4.47
C ILE A 61 2.04 4.86 -4.79
N TRP A 62 2.70 4.20 -3.83
CA TRP A 62 4.03 3.66 -4.06
C TRP A 62 4.03 2.63 -5.19
N ARG A 63 3.03 1.76 -5.25
CA ARG A 63 2.90 0.76 -6.32
C ARG A 63 2.78 1.42 -7.69
N ALA A 64 1.92 2.43 -7.82
CA ALA A 64 1.74 3.18 -9.07
C ALA A 64 3.05 3.85 -9.52
N ARG A 65 3.82 4.42 -8.58
CA ARG A 65 5.10 5.09 -8.86
C ARG A 65 6.26 4.14 -9.15
N SER A 66 6.30 2.98 -8.50
CA SER A 66 7.42 2.03 -8.58
C SER A 66 7.23 0.93 -9.63
N GLY A 67 5.99 0.71 -10.09
CA GLY A 67 5.64 -0.45 -10.91
C GLY A 67 5.62 -1.78 -10.13
N ALA A 68 5.54 -1.73 -8.79
CA ALA A 68 5.60 -2.92 -7.97
C ALA A 68 4.41 -3.88 -8.18
N THR A 69 4.66 -5.16 -7.95
CA THR A 69 3.62 -6.21 -7.96
C THR A 69 2.97 -6.31 -6.59
N TYR A 70 1.63 -6.29 -6.56
CA TYR A 70 0.88 -6.54 -5.32
C TYR A 70 0.82 -8.04 -5.04
N LEU A 71 1.26 -8.44 -3.85
CA LEU A 71 1.20 -9.82 -3.38
C LEU A 71 -0.05 -9.99 -2.49
N SER A 72 -1.05 -10.72 -2.96
CA SER A 72 -2.29 -11.00 -2.22
C SER A 72 -2.14 -12.12 -1.20
N SER A 73 -1.12 -12.95 -1.36
CA SER A 73 -0.76 -14.03 -0.45
C SER A 73 0.75 -14.25 -0.52
N LEU A 74 1.36 -14.57 0.62
CA LEU A 74 2.70 -15.15 0.61
C LEU A 74 2.52 -16.61 0.25
N ALA A 75 3.15 -17.07 -0.84
CA ALA A 75 3.21 -18.49 -1.12
C ALA A 75 3.66 -19.22 0.15
N ARG A 76 2.89 -20.22 0.61
CA ARG A 76 3.36 -21.07 1.72
C ARG A 76 4.69 -21.66 1.26
N GLY A 77 5.75 -21.40 2.02
CA GLY A 77 7.05 -22.00 1.76
C GLY A 77 6.87 -23.50 1.62
N ALA A 78 7.52 -24.08 0.60
CA ALA A 78 7.44 -25.49 0.27
C ALA A 78 7.50 -26.34 1.55
N GLU A 79 6.49 -27.17 1.74
CA GLU A 79 6.46 -28.17 2.80
C GLU A 79 7.69 -29.04 2.58
N THR A 80 8.70 -28.93 3.45
CA THR A 80 9.80 -29.89 3.50
C THR A 80 9.14 -31.23 3.76
N GLY A 81 9.13 -32.10 2.75
CA GLY A 81 8.63 -33.46 2.86
C GLY A 81 9.35 -34.13 4.03
N ASP A 82 8.59 -34.43 5.07
CA ASP A 82 9.04 -35.27 6.17
C ASP A 82 9.16 -36.69 5.60
N GLY A 83 10.37 -37.04 5.19
CA GLY A 83 10.75 -38.42 4.97
C GLY A 83 10.83 -39.07 6.34
N GLN A 84 9.76 -39.75 6.74
CA GLN A 84 9.77 -40.62 7.90
C GLN A 84 10.35 -41.97 7.46
N ASP A 85 11.56 -42.25 7.93
CA ASP A 85 12.19 -43.57 7.96
C ASP A 85 11.46 -44.55 8.89
#